data_AF-A0A7S2WKI6-F1
#
_entry.id   AF-A0A7S2WKI6-F1
#
_cell.length_a   1.000
_cell.length_b   1.000
_cell.length_c   1.000
_cell.angle_alpha   90.00
_cell.angle_beta   90.00
_cell.angle_gamma   90.00
#
_symmetry.space_group_name_H-M   'P 1'
#
loop_
_entity.id
_entity.type
_entity.pdbx_description
1 polymer ?
#
loop_
_entity_poly.entity_id
_entity_poly.type
_entity_poly.pdbx_seq_one_letter_code
_entity_poly.pdbx_strand_id
1 'polypeptide(L)'
;GRQGIEYISMAELRDEHVKPMFEVTWGPILGVYSYLLDTQDDAVIIGLCLEGLQDSVRIAAMFGISVVRDAMINTLAKFTTLDTVREMRPKNIECISVLISIALSDGDYLGDAWATVLGCISQLARLHLLSSGLQTDDAFFAEEGG
;
A
#
# COMPACT_ATOMS: atom_id res chain seq x y z
N GLY A 1 17.97 -34.68 3.65
CA GLY A 1 17.18 -35.93 3.60
C GLY A 1 15.91 -35.80 4.40
N ARG A 2 15.97 -36.08 5.71
CA ARG A 2 14.78 -36.12 6.59
C ARG A 2 14.20 -34.75 6.95
N GLN A 3 15.07 -33.79 7.27
CA GLN A 3 14.67 -32.40 7.58
C GLN A 3 13.96 -31.73 6.39
N GLY A 4 14.50 -31.87 5.17
CA GLY A 4 13.88 -31.28 3.97
C GLY A 4 12.48 -31.82 3.66
N ILE A 5 12.20 -33.10 3.93
CA ILE A 5 10.87 -33.68 3.72
C ILE A 5 9.87 -33.15 4.76
N GLU A 6 10.30 -32.99 6.01
CA GLU A 6 9.47 -32.44 7.10
C GLU A 6 9.17 -30.94 6.89
N TYR A 7 10.14 -30.18 6.37
CA TYR A 7 9.92 -28.78 5.95
C TYR A 7 8.94 -28.67 4.78
N ILE A 8 9.06 -29.54 3.77
CA ILE A 8 8.15 -29.56 2.62
C ILE A 8 6.73 -29.93 3.07
N SER A 9 6.56 -30.96 3.90
CA SER A 9 5.21 -31.34 4.37
C SER A 9 4.57 -30.26 5.25
N MET A 10 5.36 -29.55 6.06
CA MET A 10 4.87 -28.42 6.86
C MET A 10 4.50 -27.20 6.00
N ALA A 11 5.21 -26.98 4.89
CA ALA A 11 4.85 -25.94 3.93
C ALA A 11 3.55 -26.28 3.17
N GLU A 12 3.39 -27.54 2.73
CA GLU A 12 2.17 -28.03 2.09
C GLU A 12 0.95 -27.98 3.04
N LEU A 13 1.10 -28.39 4.30
CA LEU A 13 0.02 -28.31 5.30
C LEU A 13 -0.40 -26.86 5.61
N ARG A 14 0.53 -25.90 5.55
CA ARG A 14 0.23 -24.47 5.72
C ARG A 14 -0.55 -23.93 4.52
N ASP A 15 -0.16 -24.29 3.31
CA ASP A 15 -0.88 -23.89 2.09
C ASP A 15 -2.29 -24.49 2.04
N GLU A 16 -2.45 -25.76 2.46
CA GLU A 16 -3.73 -26.48 2.46
C GLU A 16 -4.82 -25.78 3.28
N HIS A 17 -4.47 -25.04 4.34
CA HIS A 17 -5.45 -24.40 5.23
C HIS A 17 -5.46 -22.88 5.13
N VAL A 18 -4.30 -22.22 5.10
CA VAL A 18 -4.22 -20.75 5.20
C VAL A 18 -4.81 -20.08 3.96
N LYS A 19 -4.51 -20.62 2.77
CA LYS A 19 -4.99 -20.05 1.52
C LYS A 19 -6.53 -20.08 1.42
N PRO A 20 -7.21 -21.23 1.59
CA PRO A 20 -8.68 -21.25 1.60
C PRO A 20 -9.30 -20.38 2.70
N MET A 21 -8.71 -20.34 3.90
CA MET A 21 -9.20 -19.47 4.98
C MET A 21 -9.12 -17.98 4.60
N PHE A 22 -8.03 -17.58 3.94
CA PHE A 22 -7.86 -16.19 3.53
C PHE A 22 -8.73 -15.83 2.31
N GLU A 23 -8.89 -16.74 1.34
CA GLU A 23 -9.78 -16.57 0.18
C GLU A 23 -11.24 -16.29 0.57
N VAL A 24 -11.68 -16.77 1.74
CA VAL A 24 -13.04 -16.49 2.27
C VAL A 24 -13.10 -15.19 3.09
N THR A 25 -12.03 -14.85 3.82
CA THR A 25 -12.06 -13.75 4.81
C THR A 25 -11.58 -12.40 4.27
N TRP A 26 -10.79 -12.38 3.18
CA TRP A 26 -10.16 -11.13 2.70
C TRP A 26 -11.17 -10.05 2.29
N GLY A 27 -12.34 -10.42 1.75
CA GLY A 27 -13.35 -9.47 1.27
C GLY A 27 -13.94 -8.63 2.41
N PRO A 28 -14.51 -9.24 3.46
CA PRO A 28 -14.93 -8.53 4.66
C PRO A 28 -13.82 -7.73 5.33
N ILE A 29 -12.60 -8.27 5.40
CA ILE A 29 -11.42 -7.59 5.95
C ILE A 29 -11.15 -6.29 5.17
N LEU A 30 -11.06 -6.38 3.84
CA LEU A 30 -10.85 -5.23 2.97
C LEU A 30 -11.97 -4.18 3.10
N GLY A 31 -13.20 -4.64 3.27
CA GLY A 31 -14.36 -3.78 3.52
C GLY A 31 -14.20 -2.95 4.79
N VAL A 32 -13.74 -3.56 5.88
CA VAL A 32 -13.47 -2.86 7.14
C VAL A 32 -12.33 -1.85 6.98
N TYR A 33 -11.21 -2.23 6.38
CA TYR A 33 -10.09 -1.32 6.16
C TYR A 33 -10.50 -0.12 5.30
N SER A 34 -11.23 -0.37 4.21
CA SER A 34 -11.72 0.68 3.32
C SER A 34 -12.65 1.64 4.04
N TYR A 35 -13.57 1.11 4.86
CA TYR A 35 -14.49 1.94 5.65
C TYR A 35 -13.76 2.80 6.68
N LEU A 36 -12.80 2.22 7.40
CA LEU A 36 -12.05 2.94 8.44
C LEU A 36 -11.12 4.00 7.84
N LEU A 37 -10.41 3.70 6.75
CA LEU A 37 -9.56 4.68 6.06
C LEU A 37 -10.37 5.86 5.51
N ASP A 38 -11.59 5.61 5.06
CA ASP A 38 -12.48 6.65 4.52
C ASP A 38 -13.10 7.52 5.62
N THR A 39 -13.55 6.91 6.72
CA THR A 39 -14.36 7.58 7.74
C THR A 39 -13.59 8.08 8.96
N GLN A 40 -12.41 7.53 9.24
CA GLN A 40 -11.62 7.87 10.42
C GLN A 40 -10.43 8.75 10.07
N ASP A 41 -9.99 9.56 11.04
CA ASP A 41 -8.76 10.35 10.99
C ASP A 41 -7.89 10.12 12.25
N ASP A 42 -8.28 9.21 13.15
CA ASP A 42 -7.49 8.82 14.32
C ASP A 42 -6.26 8.02 13.90
N ALA A 43 -5.07 8.49 14.27
CA ALA A 43 -3.79 7.92 13.84
C ALA A 43 -3.61 6.45 14.27
N VAL A 44 -4.16 6.04 15.42
CA VAL A 44 -4.07 4.65 15.89
C VAL A 44 -4.93 3.75 15.02
N ILE A 45 -6.16 4.17 14.71
CA ILE A 45 -7.06 3.41 13.83
C ILE A 45 -6.47 3.29 12.42
N ILE A 46 -5.96 4.39 11.88
CA ILE A 46 -5.32 4.40 10.55
C ILE A 46 -4.09 3.48 10.54
N GLY A 47 -3.20 3.61 11.52
CA GLY A 47 -2.01 2.76 11.63
C GLY A 47 -2.34 1.28 11.67
N LEU A 48 -3.33 0.86 12.47
CA LEU A 48 -3.79 -0.53 12.53
C LEU A 48 -4.38 -1.03 11.20
N CYS A 49 -5.12 -0.18 10.48
CA CYS A 49 -5.65 -0.55 9.16
C CYS A 49 -4.53 -0.73 8.13
N LEU A 50 -3.52 0.14 8.17
CA LEU A 50 -2.39 0.10 7.25
C LEU A 50 -1.45 -1.08 7.51
N GLU A 51 -1.19 -1.39 8.79
CA GLU A 51 -0.48 -2.62 9.19
C GLU A 51 -1.23 -3.86 8.72
N GLY A 52 -2.55 -3.93 8.98
CA GLY A 52 -3.39 -5.03 8.53
C GLY A 52 -3.45 -5.19 7.01
N LEU A 53 -3.44 -4.09 6.25
CA LEU A 53 -3.34 -4.11 4.79
C LEU A 53 -1.98 -4.65 4.33
N GLN A 54 -0.88 -4.22 4.97
CA GLN A 54 0.46 -4.71 4.67
C GLN A 54 0.58 -6.21 4.93
N ASP A 55 0.12 -6.68 6.08
CA ASP A 55 0.11 -8.10 6.41
C ASP A 55 -0.77 -8.92 5.45
N SER A 56 -1.93 -8.38 5.08
CA SER A 56 -2.83 -9.00 4.10
C SER A 56 -2.17 -9.16 2.72
N VAL A 57 -1.42 -8.14 2.27
CA VAL A 57 -0.63 -8.22 1.02
C VAL A 57 0.44 -9.29 1.13
N ARG A 58 1.15 -9.35 2.26
CA ARG A 58 2.21 -10.33 2.49
C ARG A 58 1.68 -11.76 2.49
N ILE A 59 0.53 -12.01 3.13
CA ILE A 59 -0.15 -13.32 3.08
C ILE A 59 -0.52 -13.65 1.63
N ALA A 60 -1.19 -12.73 0.93
CA ALA A 60 -1.59 -12.97 -0.46
C ALA A 60 -0.39 -13.24 -1.39
N ALA A 61 0.71 -12.51 -1.21
CA ALA A 61 1.96 -12.70 -1.94
C ALA A 61 2.58 -14.08 -1.67
N MET A 62 2.68 -14.48 -0.41
CA MET A 62 3.26 -15.77 0.00
C MET A 62 2.49 -16.98 -0.54
N PHE A 63 1.16 -16.91 -0.59
CA PHE A 63 0.28 -18.00 -1.04
C PHE A 63 -0.15 -17.87 -2.52
N GLY A 64 0.41 -16.89 -3.25
CA GLY A 64 0.13 -16.68 -4.68
C GLY A 64 -1.33 -16.33 -4.98
N ILE A 65 -2.01 -15.63 -4.08
CA ILE A 65 -3.42 -15.23 -4.21
C ILE A 65 -3.49 -13.84 -4.86
N SER A 66 -3.19 -13.77 -6.16
CA SER A 66 -3.03 -12.51 -6.91
C SER A 66 -4.25 -11.59 -6.79
N VAL A 67 -5.47 -12.13 -6.88
CA VAL A 67 -6.72 -11.36 -6.75
C VAL A 67 -6.77 -10.56 -5.45
N VAL A 68 -6.37 -11.17 -4.34
CA VAL A 68 -6.38 -10.52 -3.03
C VAL A 68 -5.27 -9.50 -2.93
N ARG A 69 -4.05 -9.88 -3.33
CA ARG A 69 -2.89 -8.98 -3.35
C ARG A 69 -3.20 -7.69 -4.13
N ASP A 70 -3.74 -7.84 -5.33
CA ASP A 70 -4.02 -6.72 -6.23
C ASP A 70 -5.16 -5.85 -5.66
N ALA A 71 -6.18 -6.45 -5.04
CA ALA A 71 -7.26 -5.70 -4.39
C ALA A 71 -6.77 -4.86 -3.19
N MET A 72 -5.88 -5.41 -2.37
CA MET A 72 -5.29 -4.71 -1.22
C MET A 72 -4.40 -3.54 -1.68
N ILE A 73 -3.54 -3.78 -2.69
CA ILE A 73 -2.66 -2.74 -3.26
C ILE A 73 -3.46 -1.63 -3.94
N ASN A 74 -4.49 -1.98 -4.71
CA ASN A 74 -5.36 -0.98 -5.34
C ASN A 74 -6.12 -0.14 -4.30
N THR A 75 -6.51 -0.75 -3.17
CA THR A 75 -7.11 -0.02 -2.05
C THR A 75 -6.12 0.97 -1.43
N LEU A 76 -4.88 0.54 -1.13
CA LEU A 76 -3.84 1.44 -0.65
C LEU A 76 -3.58 2.59 -1.64
N ALA A 77 -3.45 2.27 -2.93
CA ALA A 77 -3.24 3.26 -4.00
C ALA A 77 -4.35 4.30 -4.04
N LYS A 78 -5.62 3.87 -3.95
CA LYS A 78 -6.78 4.77 -3.89
C LYS A 78 -6.68 5.75 -2.72
N PHE A 79 -6.26 5.28 -1.54
CA PHE A 79 -6.13 6.14 -0.35
C PHE A 79 -4.87 7.03 -0.35
N THR A 80 -3.97 6.91 -1.33
CA THR A 80 -2.91 7.92 -1.53
C THR A 80 -3.43 9.24 -2.07
N THR A 81 -4.59 9.23 -2.76
CA THR A 81 -5.23 10.41 -3.38
C THR A 81 -4.35 11.22 -4.36
N LEU A 82 -3.24 10.64 -4.84
CA LEU A 82 -2.24 11.29 -5.69
C LEU A 82 -2.75 11.70 -7.09
N ASP A 83 -3.86 11.11 -7.53
CA ASP A 83 -4.55 11.40 -8.79
C ASP A 83 -5.62 12.48 -8.65
N THR A 84 -5.85 12.99 -7.44
CA THR A 84 -6.87 14.00 -7.14
C THR A 84 -6.28 15.34 -6.73
N VAL A 85 -6.98 16.44 -7.01
CA VAL A 85 -6.59 17.80 -6.58
C VAL A 85 -7.03 18.08 -5.13
N ARG A 86 -7.02 17.06 -4.27
CA ARG A 86 -7.42 17.19 -2.87
C ARG A 86 -6.20 17.50 -2.02
N GLU A 87 -6.42 18.26 -0.95
CA GLU A 87 -5.39 18.46 0.08
C GLU A 87 -5.00 17.10 0.66
N MET A 88 -3.70 16.81 0.62
CA MET A 88 -3.13 15.57 1.13
C MET A 88 -3.10 15.61 2.66
N ARG A 89 -3.73 14.61 3.28
CA ARG A 89 -3.79 14.44 4.73
C ARG A 89 -2.70 13.49 5.23
N PRO A 90 -2.37 13.49 6.53
CA PRO A 90 -1.36 12.58 7.10
C PRO A 90 -1.58 11.10 6.72
N LYS A 91 -2.83 10.61 6.76
CA LYS A 91 -3.16 9.24 6.36
C LYS A 91 -2.80 8.89 4.91
N ASN A 92 -2.85 9.88 4.01
CA ASN A 92 -2.47 9.67 2.61
C ASN A 92 -0.95 9.46 2.49
N ILE A 93 -0.17 10.21 3.27
CA ILE A 93 1.30 10.07 3.37
C ILE A 93 1.67 8.70 3.95
N GLU A 94 0.94 8.24 4.97
CA GLU A 94 1.15 6.89 5.52
C GLU A 94 0.80 5.80 4.49
N CYS A 95 -0.27 5.94 3.71
CA CYS A 95 -0.60 5.00 2.62
C CYS A 95 0.55 4.89 1.60
N ILE A 96 1.15 6.03 1.23
CA ILE A 96 2.32 6.08 0.32
C ILE A 96 3.49 5.35 0.96
N SER A 97 3.75 5.59 2.24
CA SER A 97 4.86 4.99 2.98
C SER A 97 4.72 3.47 3.06
N VAL A 98 3.50 2.97 3.28
CA VAL A 98 3.20 1.52 3.28
C VAL A 98 3.32 0.91 1.89
N LEU A 99 2.85 1.59 0.82
CA LEU A 99 3.06 1.12 -0.56
C LEU A 99 4.54 0.96 -0.90
N ILE A 100 5.37 1.94 -0.53
CA ILE A 100 6.82 1.86 -0.74
C ILE A 100 7.42 0.73 0.10
N SER A 101 6.98 0.58 1.36
CA SER A 101 7.45 -0.50 2.23
C SER A 101 7.14 -1.88 1.64
N ILE A 102 5.93 -2.09 1.12
CA ILE A 102 5.53 -3.32 0.41
C ILE A 102 6.41 -3.55 -0.83
N ALA A 103 6.67 -2.51 -1.62
CA ALA A 103 7.53 -2.62 -2.79
C ALA A 103 8.96 -3.08 -2.44
N LEU A 104 9.46 -2.66 -1.26
CA LEU A 104 10.77 -3.04 -0.76
C LEU A 104 10.80 -4.44 -0.12
N SER A 105 9.74 -4.85 0.59
CA SER A 105 9.70 -6.14 1.31
C SER A 105 9.22 -7.31 0.45
N ASP A 106 8.24 -7.08 -0.42
CA ASP A 106 7.50 -8.13 -1.14
C ASP A 106 7.54 -7.94 -2.67
N GLY A 107 8.47 -7.10 -3.16
CA GLY A 107 8.60 -6.72 -4.56
C GLY A 107 8.64 -7.89 -5.55
N ASP A 108 9.34 -8.97 -5.20
CA ASP A 108 9.46 -10.17 -6.05
C ASP A 108 8.12 -10.87 -6.30
N TYR A 109 7.12 -10.64 -5.44
CA TYR A 109 5.82 -11.30 -5.46
C TYR A 109 4.68 -10.38 -5.89
N LEU A 110 4.97 -9.14 -6.32
CA LEU A 110 3.93 -8.18 -6.70
C LEU A 110 3.26 -8.46 -8.04
N GLY A 111 3.94 -9.11 -8.99
CA GLY A 111 3.38 -9.40 -10.31
C GLY A 111 2.77 -8.16 -10.97
N ASP A 112 1.51 -8.26 -11.43
CA ASP A 112 0.79 -7.17 -12.10
C ASP A 112 0.56 -5.93 -11.20
N ALA A 113 0.58 -6.09 -9.87
CA ALA A 113 0.42 -4.96 -8.95
C ALA A 113 1.58 -3.96 -9.01
N TRP A 114 2.73 -4.32 -9.59
CA TRP A 114 3.82 -3.38 -9.86
C TRP A 114 3.36 -2.17 -10.68
N ALA A 115 2.42 -2.35 -11.62
CA ALA A 115 1.89 -1.25 -12.41
C ALA A 115 1.22 -0.19 -11.53
N THR A 116 0.43 -0.61 -10.55
CA THR A 116 -0.21 0.27 -9.57
C THR A 116 0.83 0.97 -8.69
N VAL A 117 1.79 0.22 -8.15
CA VAL A 117 2.85 0.77 -7.27
C VAL A 117 3.70 1.81 -8.00
N LEU A 118 4.22 1.49 -9.19
CA LEU A 118 5.01 2.41 -10.00
C LEU A 118 4.18 3.60 -10.48
N GLY A 119 2.89 3.41 -10.71
CA GLY A 119 1.94 4.48 -10.99
C GLY A 119 1.87 5.50 -9.85
N CYS A 120 1.70 5.03 -8.60
CA CYS A 120 1.72 5.89 -7.41
C CYS A 120 3.07 6.61 -7.24
N ILE A 121 4.19 5.90 -7.36
CA ILE A 121 5.53 6.52 -7.25
C ILE A 121 5.72 7.60 -8.33
N SER A 122 5.30 7.34 -9.57
CA SER A 122 5.39 8.30 -10.66
C SER A 122 4.54 9.54 -10.42
N GLN A 123 3.34 9.40 -9.83
CA GLN A 123 2.50 10.53 -9.46
C GLN A 123 3.13 11.36 -8.33
N LEU A 124 3.66 10.69 -7.31
CA LEU A 124 4.34 11.36 -6.21
C LEU A 124 5.54 12.19 -6.71
N ALA A 125 6.34 11.63 -7.61
CA ALA A 125 7.47 12.34 -8.22
C ALA A 125 7.02 13.59 -8.99
N ARG A 126 5.91 13.51 -9.73
CA ARG A 126 5.32 14.67 -10.43
C ARG A 126 4.86 15.75 -9.47
N LEU A 127 4.17 15.38 -8.38
CA LEU A 127 3.73 16.32 -7.35
C LEU A 127 4.91 17.02 -6.69
N HIS A 128 5.98 16.28 -6.38
CA HIS A 128 7.21 16.88 -5.84
C HIS A 128 7.84 17.88 -6.82
N LEU A 129 7.91 17.54 -8.11
CA LEU A 129 8.44 18.45 -9.14
C LEU A 129 7.59 19.73 -9.25
N LEU A 130 6.27 19.61 -9.25
CA LEU A 130 5.36 20.76 -9.24
C LEU A 130 5.55 21.65 -8.00
N SER A 131 5.68 21.04 -6.82
CA SER A 131 5.96 21.75 -5.57
C SER A 131 7.31 22.49 -5.61
N SER A 132 8.35 21.88 -6.17
CA SER A 132 9.67 22.48 -6.27
C SER A 132 9.75 23.63 -7.29
N GLY A 133 8.94 23.61 -8.35
CA GLY A 133 8.87 24.68 -9.35
C GLY A 133 8.04 25.90 -8.92
N LEU A 134 7.23 25.78 -7.87
CA LEU A 134 6.42 26.87 -7.31
C LEU A 134 7.19 27.76 -6.31
N GLN A 135 8.41 27.40 -5.91
CA GLN A 135 9.20 28.16 -4.93
C GLN A 135 9.83 29.47 -5.46
N THR A 136 9.50 29.93 -6.67
CA THR A 136 10.34 30.93 -7.38
C THR A 136 9.74 32.30 -7.70
N ASP A 137 8.44 32.55 -7.49
CA ASP A 137 7.90 33.87 -7.87
C ASP A 137 7.66 34.79 -6.66
N ASP A 138 7.15 34.28 -5.54
CA ASP A 138 6.91 35.10 -4.33
C ASP A 138 8.20 35.59 -3.66
N ALA A 139 9.30 34.82 -3.76
CA ALA A 139 10.61 35.23 -3.26
C ALA A 139 11.30 36.26 -4.17
N PHE A 140 10.98 36.28 -5.46
CA PHE A 140 11.55 37.22 -6.43
C PHE A 140 10.98 38.64 -6.25
N PHE A 141 9.68 38.77 -5.95
CA PHE A 141 9.05 40.08 -5.72
C PHE A 141 9.24 40.63 -4.29
N ALA A 142 9.70 39.81 -3.34
CA ALA A 142 9.99 40.25 -1.97
C ALA A 142 11.34 41.00 -1.85
N GLU A 143 12.28 40.83 -2.80
CA GLU A 143 13.58 41.50 -2.78
C GLU A 143 13.61 42.86 -3.52
N GLU A 144 12.66 43.16 -4.40
CA GLU A 144 12.63 44.42 -5.16
C GLU A 144 11.90 45.59 -4.45
N GLY A 145 11.41 45.38 -3.22
CA GLY A 145 10.62 46.37 -2.46
C GLY A 145 11.35 47.12 -1.32
N GLY A 146 12.67 46.97 -1.20
CA GLY A 146 13.49 47.56 -0.12
C GLY A 146 14.23 48.83 -0.51
#